data_AF-A0A3M2A9E9-F1
#
_entry.id   AF-A0A3M2A9E9-F1
#
_cell.length_a   1.000
_cell.length_b   1.000
_cell.length_c   1.000
_cell.angle_alpha   90.00
_cell.angle_beta   90.00
_cell.angle_gamma   90.00
#
_symmetry.space_group_name_H-M   'P 1'
#
loop_
_entity.id
_entity.type
_entity.pdbx_description
1 polymer ?
#
loop_
_entity_poly.entity_id
_entity_poly.type
_entity_poly.pdbx_seq_one_letter_code
_entity_poly.pdbx_strand_id
1 'polypeptide(L)'
;YWVMLGEKVAQLSLHFGVNDLDGTVVEEKIAHEAGATSRGALTRDELVALIEEAGRVPVERDTLYRPVVREGAAWRVAAEAAA
;
A
#
# COMPACT_ATOMS: atom_id res chain seq x y z
N TYR A 1 7.59 4.61 0.22
CA TYR A 1 6.66 5.76 0.15
C TYR A 1 6.43 6.14 -1.31
N TRP A 2 5.29 5.73 -1.88
CA TRP A 2 5.02 5.90 -3.31
C TRP A 2 4.76 7.36 -3.72
N VAL A 3 4.31 8.20 -2.77
CA VAL A 3 4.04 9.62 -3.03
C VAL A 3 5.32 10.38 -3.40
N MET A 4 6.44 10.11 -2.71
CA MET A 4 7.70 10.79 -3.02
C MET A 4 8.42 10.18 -4.22
N LEU A 5 8.32 8.86 -4.41
CA LEU A 5 9.10 8.14 -5.41
C LEU A 5 8.35 7.97 -6.74
N GLY A 6 7.03 8.15 -6.74
CA GLY A 6 6.14 7.78 -7.84
C GLY A 6 5.83 6.27 -7.85
N GLU A 7 4.67 5.94 -8.43
CA GLU A 7 4.13 4.57 -8.51
C GLU A 7 5.09 3.57 -9.16
N LYS A 8 5.73 3.95 -10.28
CA LYS A 8 6.64 3.06 -11.01
C LYS A 8 7.87 2.66 -10.20
N VAL A 9 8.48 3.61 -9.49
CA VAL A 9 9.65 3.35 -8.65
C VAL A 9 9.23 2.54 -7.43
N ALA A 10 8.08 2.86 -6.82
CA ALA A 10 7.53 2.09 -5.72
C ALA A 10 7.25 0.63 -6.12
N GLN A 11 6.63 0.40 -7.28
CA GLN A 11 6.39 -0.93 -7.82
C GLN A 11 7.71 -1.68 -8.08
N LEU A 12 8.68 -1.06 -8.75
CA LEU A 12 9.99 -1.65 -9.00
C LEU A 12 10.69 -2.08 -7.69
N SER A 13 10.58 -1.27 -6.64
CA SER A 13 11.23 -1.53 -5.34
C SER A 13 10.77 -2.82 -4.67
N LEU A 14 9.59 -3.36 -5.03
CA LEU A 14 9.09 -4.66 -4.57
C LEU A 14 9.99 -5.83 -5.01
N HIS A 15 10.84 -5.63 -6.02
CA HIS A 15 11.85 -6.60 -6.44
C HIS A 15 13.18 -6.45 -5.68
N PHE A 16 13.35 -5.39 -4.89
CA PHE A 16 14.60 -5.04 -4.21
C PHE A 16 14.45 -5.01 -2.68
N GLY A 17 13.54 -5.82 -2.14
CA GLY A 17 13.40 -6.03 -0.69
C GLY A 17 12.31 -5.21 -0.01
N VAL A 18 11.62 -4.30 -0.73
CA VAL A 18 10.44 -3.63 -0.19
C VAL A 18 9.27 -4.60 -0.12
N ASN A 19 8.57 -4.60 1.00
CA ASN A 19 7.36 -5.41 1.25
C ASN A 19 6.18 -4.57 1.76
N ASP A 20 6.34 -3.25 1.84
CA ASP A 20 5.33 -2.33 2.35
C ASP A 20 5.16 -1.13 1.41
N LEU A 21 4.00 -1.07 0.76
CA LEU A 21 3.55 0.12 0.07
C LEU A 21 2.62 0.88 1.00
N ASP A 22 2.92 2.16 1.22
CA ASP A 22 2.05 3.05 1.99
C ASP A 22 0.62 2.95 1.46
N GLY A 23 -0.32 2.72 2.37
CA GLY A 23 -1.70 2.36 2.06
C GLY A 23 -2.50 3.46 1.37
N THR A 24 -3.83 3.44 1.51
CA THR A 24 -4.71 4.43 0.88
C THR A 24 -4.53 5.80 1.54
N VAL A 25 -3.57 6.57 1.04
CA VAL A 25 -3.44 7.99 1.36
C VAL A 25 -4.57 8.71 0.66
N VAL A 26 -5.60 9.10 1.42
CA VAL A 26 -6.83 9.72 0.88
C VAL A 26 -6.59 11.16 0.44
N GLU A 27 -5.71 11.87 1.15
CA GLU A 27 -5.32 13.24 0.82
C GLU A 27 -3.89 13.47 1.29
N GLU A 28 -2.96 13.54 0.35
CA GLU A 28 -1.57 13.88 0.64
C GLU A 28 -1.31 15.35 0.27
N LYS A 29 -0.96 16.19 1.27
CA LYS A 29 -0.69 17.62 1.07
C LYS A 29 0.77 18.00 1.28
N ILE A 30 1.45 17.34 2.21
CA ILE A 30 2.76 17.78 2.69
C ILE A 30 3.84 17.51 1.64
N ALA A 31 3.86 16.32 1.06
CA ALA A 31 4.82 15.93 0.03
C ALA A 31 4.56 16.70 -1.27
N HIS A 32 3.30 16.92 -1.65
CA HIS A 32 2.97 17.76 -2.81
C HIS A 32 3.34 19.23 -2.61
N GLU A 33 3.11 19.80 -1.42
CA GLU A 33 3.62 21.14 -1.06
C GLU A 33 5.16 21.21 -1.09
N ALA A 34 5.83 20.09 -0.80
CA ALA A 34 7.28 19.94 -0.92
C ALA A 34 7.77 19.61 -2.35
N GLY A 35 6.88 19.57 -3.35
CA GLY A 35 7.24 19.39 -4.76
C GLY A 35 7.12 17.96 -5.30
N ALA A 36 6.45 17.05 -4.60
CA ALA A 36 6.12 15.73 -5.16
C ALA A 36 5.23 15.88 -6.42
N THR A 37 5.49 15.03 -7.40
CA THR A 37 4.79 15.02 -8.71
C THR A 37 3.96 13.75 -8.93
N SER A 38 3.86 12.90 -7.91
CA SER A 38 3.03 11.70 -7.94
C SER A 38 1.54 12.06 -7.96
N ARG A 39 0.68 11.05 -8.01
CA ARG A 39 -0.73 11.24 -7.71
C ARG A 39 -0.92 11.62 -6.24
N GLY A 40 -1.97 12.39 -5.94
CA GLY A 40 -2.34 12.81 -4.58
C GLY A 40 -3.02 11.72 -3.75
N ALA A 41 -3.55 10.69 -4.41
CA ALA A 41 -4.20 9.54 -3.80
C ALA A 41 -4.17 8.34 -4.74
N LEU A 42 -4.11 7.14 -4.15
CA LEU A 42 -4.39 5.87 -4.82
C LEU A 42 -5.53 5.18 -4.09
N THR A 43 -6.45 4.61 -4.86
CA THR A 43 -7.48 3.72 -4.34
C THR A 43 -6.85 2.40 -3.89
N ARG A 44 -7.60 1.66 -3.05
CA ARG A 44 -7.19 0.31 -2.63
C ARG A 44 -6.94 -0.60 -3.83
N ASP A 45 -7.83 -0.56 -4.81
CA ASP A 45 -7.77 -1.47 -5.96
C ASP A 45 -6.57 -1.14 -6.88
N GLU A 46 -6.18 0.13 -6.97
CA GLU A 46 -4.95 0.53 -7.67
C GLU A 46 -3.69 0.04 -6.93
N LEU A 47 -3.66 0.10 -5.60
CA LEU A 47 -2.55 -0.47 -4.81
C LEU A 47 -2.47 -1.99 -4.98
N VAL A 48 -3.61 -2.67 -4.96
CA VAL A 48 -3.70 -4.12 -5.21
C VAL A 48 -3.14 -4.45 -6.60
N ALA A 49 -3.60 -3.76 -7.64
CA ALA A 49 -3.13 -3.96 -9.01
C ALA A 49 -1.62 -3.75 -9.12
N LEU A 50 -1.08 -2.67 -8.54
CA LEU A 50 0.36 -2.41 -8.55
C LEU A 50 1.19 -3.56 -7.95
N ILE A 51 0.71 -4.14 -6.85
CA ILE A 51 1.39 -5.26 -6.16
C ILE A 51 1.28 -6.55 -6.99
N GLU A 52 0.09 -6.85 -7.52
CA GLU A 52 -0.16 -8.05 -8.33
C GLU A 52 0.62 -8.01 -9.65
N GLU A 53 0.67 -6.86 -10.33
CA GLU A 53 1.46 -6.64 -11.54
C GLU A 53 2.97 -6.83 -11.31
N ALA A 54 3.45 -6.57 -10.08
CA ALA A 54 4.82 -6.86 -9.67
C ALA A 54 5.05 -8.35 -9.32
N GLY A 55 4.05 -9.21 -9.50
CA GLY A 55 4.10 -10.63 -9.18
C GLY A 55 4.14 -10.92 -7.67
N ARG A 56 3.57 -10.03 -6.85
CA ARG A 56 3.50 -10.18 -5.39
C ARG A 56 2.06 -10.40 -4.93
N VAL A 57 1.89 -10.85 -3.68
CA VAL A 57 0.57 -11.06 -3.06
C VAL A 57 0.23 -9.83 -2.22
N PRO A 58 -0.84 -9.08 -2.55
CA PRO A 58 -1.27 -7.95 -1.75
C PRO A 58 -1.85 -8.42 -0.41
N VAL A 59 -1.39 -7.82 0.68
CA VAL A 59 -1.88 -8.07 2.03
C VAL A 59 -2.23 -6.73 2.68
N GLU A 60 -3.49 -6.56 3.03
CA GLU A 60 -3.91 -5.43 3.85
C GLU A 60 -3.51 -5.71 5.31
N ARG A 61 -2.99 -4.69 6.00
CA ARG A 61 -2.42 -4.83 7.34
C ARG A 61 -2.89 -3.76 8.31
N ASP A 62 -2.75 -4.06 9.60
CA ASP A 62 -2.84 -3.06 10.66
C ASP A 62 -1.50 -2.33 10.92
N THR A 63 -1.47 -1.50 11.95
CA THR A 63 -0.27 -0.75 12.37
C THR A 63 0.86 -1.63 12.92
N LEU A 64 0.56 -2.87 13.28
CA LEU A 64 1.51 -3.87 13.78
C LEU A 64 1.89 -4.89 12.70
N TYR A 65 1.56 -4.61 11.43
CA TYR A 65 1.84 -5.48 10.27
C TYR A 65 1.13 -6.83 10.30
N ARG A 66 0.04 -6.95 11.05
CA ARG A 66 -0.78 -8.15 11.05
C ARG A 66 -1.77 -8.10 9.88
N PRO A 67 -1.97 -9.21 9.14
CA PRO A 67 -2.98 -9.25 8.08
C PRO A 67 -4.37 -8.94 8.62
N VAL A 68 -5.17 -8.22 7.83
CA VAL A 68 -6.56 -7.92 8.17
C VAL A 68 -7.52 -8.52 7.15
N VAL A 69 -8.72 -8.87 7.63
CA VAL A 69 -9.87 -9.22 6.79
C VAL A 69 -10.88 -8.09 6.91
N ARG A 70 -11.33 -7.60 5.76
CA ARG A 70 -12.26 -6.48 5.63
C ARG A 70 -13.63 -6.96 5.17
N GLU A 71 -14.67 -6.45 5.81
CA GLU A 71 -16.09 -6.67 5.50
C GLU A 71 -16.76 -5.29 5.35
N GLY A 72 -16.73 -4.74 4.14
CA GLY A 72 -17.14 -3.36 3.88
C GLY A 72 -16.25 -2.35 4.62
N ALA A 73 -16.85 -1.52 5.47
CA ALA A 73 -16.11 -0.54 6.28
C ALA A 73 -15.46 -1.17 7.54
N ALA A 74 -15.98 -2.31 8.00
CA ALA A 74 -15.45 -3.00 9.17
C ALA A 74 -14.23 -3.85 8.79
N TRP A 75 -13.29 -4.00 9.71
CA TRP A 75 -12.14 -4.89 9.54
C TRP A 75 -11.74 -5.49 10.88
N ARG A 76 -11.06 -6.63 10.81
CA ARG A 76 -10.47 -7.31 11.95
C ARG A 76 -9.12 -7.90 11.57
N VAL A 77 -8.25 -8.09 12.56
CA VAL A 77 -7.03 -8.87 12.38
C VAL A 77 -7.44 -10.29 11.98
N ALA A 78 -6.81 -10.81 10.93
CA ALA A 78 -6.96 -12.20 10.55
C ALA A 78 -6.52 -13.07 11.73
N ALA A 79 -7.31 -14.09 12.09
CA ALA A 79 -6.85 -15.04 13.11
C ALA A 79 -5.50 -15.59 12.65
N GLU A 80 -4.50 -15.64 13.54
CA GLU A 80 -3.27 -16.36 13.25
C GLU A 80 -3.67 -17.74 12.75
N ALA A 81 -3.24 -18.09 11.53
CA ALA A 81 -3.28 -19.48 11.12
C ALA A 81 -2.46 -20.22 12.18
N ALA A 82 -3.14 -21.05 12.98
CA ALA A 82 -2.49 -21.87 13.99
C ALA A 82 -1.32 -22.60 13.31
N ALA A 83 -0.11 -22.25 13.74
CA ALA A 83 1.11 -22.92 13.32
C ALA A 83 1.17 -24.33 13.91
#